data_AF-A0A2S9H399-F1
#
_entry.id   AF-A0A2S9H399-F1
#
_cell.length_a   1.000
_cell.length_b   1.000
_cell.length_c   1.000
_cell.angle_alpha   90.00
_cell.angle_beta   90.00
_cell.angle_gamma   90.00
#
_symmetry.space_group_name_H-M   'P 1'
#
loop_
_entity.id
_entity.type
_entity.pdbx_description
1 polymer ?
#
loop_
_entity_poly.entity_id
_entity_poly.type
_entity_poly.pdbx_seq_one_letter_code
_entity_poly.pdbx_strand_id
1 'polypeptide(L)'
;MSTNSHKSMPALHLQDWASIEKSLDAGGNAVLPDLLTSAQCEELVVMYSQEERYRSRVVMARHGFGLGEYKYFAYPLPDMLAKLRDELYPHLAIVANRWNQLMGNGMRYPANLHTFIERCHAAGQTRPTPLILKYGEGDYNCLHQDLYGEHVFPLQIAILLARPGEDFTGGEFVMTERGSSQLRADVVPLKQGDGVIFTVYQRPTQGRRSMRKVAMRHGVSKIRSGSRHAVGLIFHDAH
;
A
#
# COMPACT_ATOMS: atom_id res chain seq x y z
N MET A 1 -27.08 6.21 28.09
CA MET A 1 -25.67 6.60 28.30
C MET A 1 -24.83 5.72 27.39
N SER A 2 -24.53 6.21 26.19
CA SER A 2 -23.84 5.45 25.16
C SER A 2 -22.34 5.55 25.38
N THR A 3 -21.71 4.43 25.73
CA THR A 3 -20.26 4.30 25.83
C THR A 3 -19.67 4.32 24.43
N ASN A 4 -19.06 5.46 24.07
CA ASN A 4 -18.18 5.59 22.92
C ASN A 4 -16.98 4.67 23.14
N SER A 5 -16.98 3.49 22.51
CA SER A 5 -15.79 2.67 22.38
C SER A 5 -14.90 3.31 21.31
N HIS A 6 -14.12 4.31 21.71
CA HIS A 6 -12.88 4.63 21.00
C HIS A 6 -11.94 3.42 21.17
N LYS A 7 -12.15 2.36 20.39
CA LYS A 7 -11.16 1.29 20.26
C LYS A 7 -9.86 1.95 19.83
N SER A 8 -8.85 1.88 20.70
CA SER A 8 -7.56 2.52 20.46
C SER A 8 -7.03 2.06 19.11
N MET A 9 -6.55 2.99 18.30
CA MET A 9 -5.77 2.62 17.13
C MET A 9 -4.51 1.88 17.62
N PRO A 10 -4.12 0.77 16.99
CA PRO A 10 -2.87 0.10 17.30
C PRO A 10 -1.67 1.01 17.00
N ALA A 11 -0.53 0.61 17.55
CA ALA A 11 0.52 1.49 18.01
C ALA A 11 1.42 2.08 16.91
N LEU A 12 0.89 2.96 16.07
CA LEU A 12 1.70 3.76 15.12
C LEU A 12 2.82 4.54 15.83
N HIS A 13 2.58 5.01 17.05
CA HIS A 13 3.58 5.69 17.88
C HIS A 13 4.70 4.77 18.41
N LEU A 14 4.51 3.44 18.41
CA LEU A 14 5.52 2.47 18.83
C LEU A 14 6.36 1.95 17.66
N GLN A 15 6.04 2.35 16.43
CA GLN A 15 6.80 1.94 15.25
C GLN A 15 8.19 2.59 15.26
N ASP A 16 9.23 1.78 15.08
CA ASP A 16 10.59 2.27 14.93
C ASP A 16 10.78 2.86 13.52
N TRP A 17 10.41 4.13 13.38
CA TRP A 17 10.54 4.86 12.13
C TRP A 17 11.97 4.89 11.59
N ALA A 18 12.98 4.93 12.47
CA ALA A 18 14.38 4.90 12.02
C ALA A 18 14.72 3.55 11.35
N SER A 19 14.20 2.43 11.88
CA SER A 19 14.34 1.11 11.26
C SER A 19 13.54 1.00 9.95
N ILE A 20 12.30 1.52 9.94
CA ILE A 20 11.44 1.54 8.75
C ILE A 20 12.11 2.31 7.60
N GLU A 21 12.64 3.50 7.88
CA GLU A 21 13.34 4.31 6.88
C GLU A 21 14.57 3.59 6.30
N LYS A 22 15.36 2.95 7.15
CA LYS A 22 16.52 2.14 6.72
C LYS A 22 16.10 0.96 5.85
N SER A 23 15.01 0.29 6.21
CA SER A 23 14.48 -0.84 5.44
C SER A 23 13.98 -0.40 4.07
N LEU A 24 13.25 0.72 4.01
CA LEU A 24 12.84 1.34 2.74
C LEU A 24 14.04 1.74 1.88
N ASP A 25 15.08 2.34 2.46
CA ASP A 25 16.30 2.71 1.73
C ASP A 25 17.08 1.50 1.20
N ALA A 26 17.06 0.37 1.91
CA ALA A 26 17.83 -0.82 1.55
C ALA A 26 17.06 -1.75 0.57
N GLY A 27 15.76 -1.93 0.80
CA GLY A 27 14.93 -2.93 0.13
C GLY A 27 13.76 -2.35 -0.67
N GLY A 28 13.41 -1.08 -0.46
CA GLY A 28 12.21 -0.49 -1.03
C GLY A 28 10.91 -0.94 -0.37
N ASN A 29 10.99 -1.67 0.74
CA ASN A 29 9.86 -2.08 1.57
C ASN A 29 10.19 -2.05 3.06
N ALA A 30 9.16 -2.00 3.90
CA ALA A 30 9.26 -2.15 5.35
C ALA A 30 7.94 -2.73 5.89
N VAL A 31 8.02 -3.65 6.86
CA VAL A 31 6.84 -4.23 7.53
C VAL A 31 6.48 -3.39 8.75
N LEU A 32 5.19 -3.09 8.88
CA LEU A 32 4.52 -2.52 10.04
C LEU A 32 3.77 -3.66 10.75
N PRO A 33 4.37 -4.29 11.77
CA PRO A 33 3.73 -5.39 12.47
C PRO A 33 2.50 -4.91 13.24
N ASP A 34 1.48 -5.76 13.28
CA ASP A 34 0.25 -5.56 14.08
C ASP A 34 -0.42 -4.19 13.82
N LEU A 35 -0.36 -3.71 12.57
CA LEU A 35 -0.95 -2.42 12.17
C LEU A 35 -2.48 -2.43 12.29
N LEU A 36 -3.10 -3.60 12.18
CA LEU A 36 -4.51 -3.83 12.51
C LEU A 36 -4.63 -5.03 13.45
N THR A 37 -5.56 -4.94 14.38
CA THR A 37 -5.99 -6.10 15.18
C THR A 37 -6.83 -7.05 14.34
N SER A 38 -6.90 -8.34 14.71
CA SER A 38 -7.75 -9.33 14.01
C SER A 38 -9.21 -8.87 13.90
N ALA A 39 -9.76 -8.24 14.94
CA ALA A 39 -11.13 -7.72 14.92
C ALA A 39 -11.33 -6.60 13.87
N GLN A 40 -10.31 -5.74 13.68
CA GLN A 40 -10.34 -4.71 12.63
C GLN A 40 -10.17 -5.32 11.23
N CYS A 41 -9.37 -6.39 11.11
CA CYS A 41 -9.29 -7.14 9.85
C CYS A 41 -10.63 -7.75 9.47
N GLU A 42 -11.31 -8.40 10.42
CA GLU A 42 -12.65 -8.97 10.21
C GLU A 42 -13.68 -7.90 9.82
N GLU A 43 -13.66 -6.74 10.48
CA GLU A 43 -14.53 -5.61 10.14
C GLU A 43 -14.37 -5.18 8.66
N LEU A 44 -13.13 -5.05 8.18
CA LEU A 44 -12.85 -4.72 6.79
C LEU A 44 -13.27 -5.83 5.81
N VAL A 45 -13.12 -7.11 6.19
CA VAL A 45 -13.56 -8.25 5.38
C VAL A 45 -15.09 -8.25 5.27
N VAL A 46 -15.82 -7.99 6.35
CA VAL A 46 -17.29 -7.89 6.33
C VAL A 46 -17.74 -6.73 5.43
N MET A 47 -17.04 -5.59 5.47
CA MET A 47 -17.32 -4.44 4.60
C MET A 47 -17.21 -4.77 3.11
N TYR A 48 -16.43 -5.78 2.71
CA TYR A 48 -16.29 -6.19 1.30
C TYR A 48 -17.63 -6.42 0.60
N SER A 49 -18.62 -6.91 1.34
CA SER A 49 -19.97 -7.22 0.84
C SER A 49 -20.90 -5.99 0.74
N GLN A 50 -20.51 -4.84 1.26
CA GLN A 50 -21.31 -3.61 1.31
C GLN A 50 -21.03 -2.73 0.08
N GLU A 51 -21.71 -3.02 -1.04
CA GLU A 51 -21.44 -2.42 -2.36
C GLU A 51 -21.51 -0.87 -2.35
N GLU A 52 -22.37 -0.28 -1.53
CA GLU A 52 -22.55 1.16 -1.39
C GLU A 52 -21.31 1.91 -0.90
N ARG A 53 -20.34 1.20 -0.31
CA ARG A 53 -19.06 1.78 0.14
C ARG A 53 -18.06 1.99 -0.98
N TYR A 54 -18.33 1.48 -2.17
CA TYR A 54 -17.35 1.41 -3.24
C TYR A 54 -17.77 2.27 -4.43
N ARG A 55 -16.82 3.04 -4.96
CA ARG A 55 -17.06 3.82 -6.18
C ARG A 55 -16.91 2.97 -7.45
N SER A 56 -16.17 1.87 -7.37
CA SER A 56 -15.96 0.97 -8.50
C SER A 56 -15.43 -0.39 -8.05
N ARG A 57 -15.68 -1.40 -8.89
CA ARG A 57 -15.15 -2.76 -8.79
C ARG A 57 -14.39 -3.08 -10.07
N VAL A 58 -13.22 -3.69 -9.92
CA VAL A 58 -12.37 -4.12 -11.03
C VAL A 58 -12.13 -5.62 -10.92
N VAL A 59 -12.45 -6.33 -12.00
CA VAL A 59 -12.12 -7.75 -12.17
C VAL A 59 -10.80 -7.83 -12.93
N MET A 60 -9.74 -8.25 -12.25
CA MET A 60 -8.35 -8.10 -12.71
C MET A 60 -8.09 -8.81 -14.05
N ALA A 61 -8.76 -9.95 -14.27
CA ALA A 61 -8.64 -10.75 -15.48
C ALA A 61 -8.93 -9.95 -16.77
N ARG A 62 -9.79 -8.92 -16.68
CA ARG A 62 -10.16 -8.08 -17.84
C ARG A 62 -9.09 -7.06 -18.22
N HIS A 63 -8.08 -6.86 -17.37
CA HIS A 63 -7.08 -5.81 -17.52
C HIS A 63 -5.64 -6.34 -17.59
N GLY A 64 -5.45 -7.67 -17.60
CA GLY A 64 -4.11 -8.28 -17.65
C GLY A 64 -3.29 -8.11 -16.36
N PHE A 65 -3.92 -7.69 -15.25
CA PHE A 65 -3.26 -7.49 -13.95
C PHE A 65 -3.15 -8.77 -13.11
N GLY A 66 -3.58 -9.90 -13.66
CA GLY A 66 -3.64 -11.19 -12.98
C GLY A 66 -5.08 -11.66 -12.83
N LEU A 67 -5.34 -12.41 -11.77
CA LEU A 67 -6.63 -13.03 -11.47
C LEU A 67 -7.05 -12.64 -10.04
N GLY A 68 -8.35 -12.42 -9.86
CA GLY A 68 -8.93 -11.85 -8.65
C GLY A 68 -9.67 -10.54 -8.91
N GLU A 69 -10.00 -9.83 -7.84
CA GLU A 69 -10.74 -8.58 -7.92
C GLU A 69 -10.40 -7.60 -6.81
N TYR A 70 -10.63 -6.32 -7.09
CA TYR A 70 -10.54 -5.27 -6.08
C TYR A 70 -11.66 -4.24 -6.24
N LYS A 71 -11.97 -3.57 -5.13
CA LYS A 71 -12.96 -2.49 -5.07
C LYS A 71 -12.33 -1.22 -4.50
N TYR A 72 -12.49 -0.10 -5.19
CA TYR A 72 -12.08 1.21 -4.66
C TYR A 72 -13.16 1.75 -3.74
N PHE A 73 -12.79 2.16 -2.52
CA PHE A 73 -13.71 2.82 -1.62
C PHE A 73 -14.18 4.15 -2.21
N ALA A 74 -15.41 4.56 -1.90
CA ALA A 74 -15.93 5.89 -2.14
C ALA A 74 -15.59 6.82 -0.95
N TYR A 75 -15.76 8.12 -1.13
CA TYR A 75 -15.80 9.05 -0.01
C TYR A 75 -17.19 9.04 0.65
N PRO A 76 -17.29 9.21 1.99
CA PRO A 76 -16.19 9.18 2.94
C PRO A 76 -15.57 7.78 3.07
N LEU A 77 -14.27 7.73 3.31
CA LEU A 77 -13.57 6.47 3.57
C LEU A 77 -13.99 5.89 4.94
N PRO A 78 -13.85 4.57 5.17
CA PRO A 78 -13.93 4.03 6.52
C PRO A 78 -12.98 4.78 7.46
N ASP A 79 -13.49 5.28 8.60
CA ASP A 79 -12.76 6.16 9.53
C ASP A 79 -11.36 5.63 9.89
N MET A 80 -11.25 4.32 10.08
CA MET A 80 -9.97 3.67 10.39
C MET A 80 -8.95 3.84 9.25
N LEU A 81 -9.35 3.65 8.00
CA LEU A 81 -8.45 3.81 6.85
C LEU A 81 -8.10 5.28 6.63
N ALA A 82 -9.03 6.20 6.87
CA ALA A 82 -8.76 7.64 6.81
C ALA A 82 -7.70 8.04 7.84
N LYS A 83 -7.89 7.65 9.11
CA LYS A 83 -6.94 7.96 10.19
C LYS A 83 -5.57 7.34 9.96
N LEU A 84 -5.49 6.08 9.53
CA LEU A 84 -4.21 5.45 9.17
C LEU A 84 -3.48 6.25 8.08
N ARG A 85 -4.19 6.73 7.05
CA ARG A 85 -3.57 7.55 6.00
C ARG A 85 -3.05 8.88 6.57
N ASP A 86 -3.83 9.56 7.39
CA ASP A 86 -3.42 10.84 7.99
C ASP A 86 -2.21 10.70 8.92
N GLU A 87 -2.14 9.63 9.71
CA GLU A 87 -1.05 9.39 10.65
C GLU A 87 0.23 8.88 9.98
N LEU A 88 0.13 8.02 8.95
CA LEU A 88 1.29 7.46 8.25
C LEU A 88 1.93 8.47 7.27
N TYR A 89 1.11 9.29 6.62
CA TYR A 89 1.56 10.14 5.53
C TYR A 89 2.73 11.08 5.90
N PRO A 90 2.72 11.82 7.04
CA PRO A 90 3.80 12.77 7.36
C PRO A 90 5.17 12.11 7.40
N HIS A 91 5.27 10.90 7.97
CA HIS A 91 6.50 10.14 8.01
C HIS A 91 6.95 9.68 6.62
N LEU A 92 6.00 9.17 5.82
CA LEU A 92 6.30 8.74 4.45
C LEU A 92 6.68 9.91 3.53
N ALA A 93 6.13 11.10 3.75
CA ALA A 93 6.43 12.30 2.99
C ALA A 93 7.88 12.76 3.20
N ILE A 94 8.44 12.59 4.41
CA ILE A 94 9.86 12.84 4.70
C ILE A 94 10.74 11.93 3.84
N VAL A 95 10.44 10.62 3.81
CA VAL A 95 11.17 9.64 2.99
C VAL A 95 11.06 9.97 1.51
N ALA A 96 9.84 10.20 1.02
CA ALA A 96 9.57 10.51 -0.38
C ALA A 96 10.30 11.78 -0.85
N ASN A 97 10.32 12.83 -0.02
CA ASN A 97 11.02 14.08 -0.33
C ASN A 97 12.55 13.90 -0.33
N ARG A 98 13.10 13.16 0.64
CA ARG A 98 14.53 12.81 0.68
C ARG A 98 14.93 12.01 -0.56
N TRP A 99 14.11 11.03 -0.94
CA TRP A 99 14.34 10.23 -2.15
C TRP A 99 14.31 11.08 -3.41
N ASN A 100 13.34 11.98 -3.55
CA ASN A 100 13.29 12.92 -4.66
C ASN A 100 14.56 13.77 -4.74
N GLN A 101 15.04 14.30 -3.61
CA GLN A 101 16.30 15.05 -3.58
C GLN A 101 17.50 14.21 -4.05
N LEU A 102 17.66 12.99 -3.52
CA LEU A 102 18.76 12.08 -3.91
C LEU A 102 18.71 11.70 -5.40
N MET A 103 17.51 11.63 -5.97
CA MET A 103 17.28 11.29 -7.38
C MET A 103 17.29 12.51 -8.32
N GLY A 104 17.57 13.71 -7.80
CA GLY A 104 17.55 14.96 -8.57
C GLY A 104 16.15 15.38 -9.05
N ASN A 105 15.09 14.89 -8.41
CA ASN A 105 13.71 15.26 -8.70
C ASN A 105 13.31 16.50 -7.88
N GLY A 106 12.86 17.55 -8.57
CA GLY A 106 12.41 18.80 -7.95
C GLY A 106 11.06 18.72 -7.23
N MET A 107 10.28 17.66 -7.47
CA MET A 107 8.97 17.48 -6.84
C MET A 107 9.08 17.37 -5.32
N ARG A 108 8.18 18.06 -4.60
CA ARG A 108 8.05 18.00 -3.14
C ARG A 108 6.60 17.75 -2.71
N TYR A 109 6.42 16.80 -1.81
CA TYR A 109 5.16 16.48 -1.16
C TYR A 109 4.99 17.37 0.07
N PRO A 110 3.78 17.94 0.31
CA PRO A 110 3.52 18.76 1.49
C PRO A 110 3.55 17.89 2.76
N ALA A 111 3.70 18.51 3.92
CA ALA A 111 3.87 17.81 5.20
C ALA A 111 2.62 17.08 5.70
N ASN A 112 1.43 17.48 5.26
CA ASN A 112 0.16 16.87 5.66
C ASN A 112 -0.59 16.31 4.44
N LEU A 113 -1.38 15.25 4.67
CA LEU A 113 -2.07 14.53 3.60
C LEU A 113 -3.16 15.40 2.96
N HIS A 114 -3.89 16.17 3.77
CA HIS A 114 -4.98 17.02 3.29
C HIS A 114 -4.53 17.99 2.18
N THR A 115 -3.44 18.73 2.39
CA THR A 115 -2.86 19.62 1.38
C THR A 115 -2.40 18.87 0.13
N PHE A 116 -1.97 17.61 0.25
CA PHE A 116 -1.62 16.82 -0.92
C PHE A 116 -2.86 16.37 -1.70
N ILE A 117 -3.95 16.03 -1.01
CA ILE A 117 -5.24 15.72 -1.64
C ILE A 117 -5.84 16.95 -2.32
N GLU A 118 -5.80 18.13 -1.70
CA GLU A 118 -6.22 19.39 -2.34
C GLU A 118 -5.44 19.65 -3.64
N ARG A 119 -4.13 19.34 -3.64
CA ARG A 119 -3.30 19.42 -4.84
C ARG A 119 -3.75 18.44 -5.92
N CYS A 120 -4.07 17.19 -5.54
CA CYS A 120 -4.66 16.21 -6.46
C CYS A 120 -5.97 16.76 -7.05
N HIS A 121 -6.85 17.32 -6.23
CA HIS A 121 -8.15 17.85 -6.67
C HIS A 121 -7.98 19.02 -7.63
N ALA A 122 -7.02 19.92 -7.37
CA ALA A 122 -6.67 21.00 -8.28
C ALA A 122 -6.18 20.51 -9.66
N ALA A 123 -5.56 19.32 -9.71
CA ALA A 123 -5.15 18.64 -10.95
C ALA A 123 -6.26 17.76 -11.55
N GLY A 124 -7.50 17.83 -11.05
CA GLY A 124 -8.62 17.02 -11.52
C GLY A 124 -8.59 15.55 -11.09
N GLN A 125 -7.73 15.18 -10.14
CA GLN A 125 -7.73 13.88 -9.48
C GLN A 125 -8.61 13.93 -8.24
N THR A 126 -9.91 13.69 -8.37
CA THR A 126 -10.90 13.88 -7.27
C THR A 126 -11.44 12.58 -6.67
N ARG A 127 -10.98 11.42 -7.13
CA ARG A 127 -11.49 10.12 -6.72
C ARG A 127 -10.55 9.41 -5.74
N PRO A 128 -11.06 8.89 -4.62
CA PRO A 128 -10.24 8.17 -3.64
C PRO A 128 -9.67 6.88 -4.22
N THR A 129 -8.47 6.55 -3.79
CA THR A 129 -7.69 5.40 -4.28
C THR A 129 -7.51 4.26 -3.29
N PRO A 130 -7.80 4.36 -1.97
CA PRO A 130 -7.84 3.19 -1.12
C PRO A 130 -8.79 2.12 -1.64
N LEU A 131 -8.37 0.87 -1.52
CA LEU A 131 -9.06 -0.27 -2.11
C LEU A 131 -8.98 -1.50 -1.22
N ILE A 132 -9.90 -2.44 -1.43
CA ILE A 132 -9.86 -3.78 -0.85
C ILE A 132 -9.76 -4.82 -1.95
N LEU A 133 -8.87 -5.80 -1.77
CA LEU A 133 -8.61 -6.88 -2.71
C LEU A 133 -9.16 -8.19 -2.16
N LYS A 134 -9.69 -9.02 -3.06
CA LYS A 134 -10.11 -10.38 -2.79
C LYS A 134 -9.50 -11.31 -3.82
N TYR A 135 -8.87 -12.37 -3.32
CA TYR A 135 -8.29 -13.45 -4.10
C TYR A 135 -8.84 -14.79 -3.60
N GLY A 136 -9.11 -15.70 -4.51
CA GLY A 136 -9.39 -17.11 -4.26
C GLY A 136 -8.26 -18.02 -4.75
N GLU A 137 -8.47 -19.33 -4.68
CA GLU A 137 -7.51 -20.30 -5.21
C GLU A 137 -7.24 -20.08 -6.70
N GLY A 138 -5.96 -20.12 -7.08
CA GLY A 138 -5.52 -19.89 -8.46
C GLY A 138 -5.27 -18.43 -8.80
N ASP A 139 -5.82 -17.50 -8.03
CA ASP A 139 -5.67 -16.07 -8.25
C ASP A 139 -4.23 -15.59 -7.97
N TYR A 140 -3.86 -14.44 -8.55
CA TYR A 140 -2.54 -13.81 -8.39
C TYR A 140 -2.56 -12.36 -8.87
N ASN A 141 -1.57 -11.58 -8.47
CA ASN A 141 -1.37 -10.23 -9.00
C ASN A 141 -0.02 -10.14 -9.71
N CYS A 142 -0.04 -9.77 -11.00
CA CYS A 142 1.14 -9.59 -11.82
C CYS A 142 2.09 -8.56 -11.20
N LEU A 143 3.40 -8.67 -11.48
CA LEU A 143 4.36 -7.62 -11.09
C LEU A 143 4.10 -6.33 -11.88
N HIS A 144 3.62 -5.29 -11.20
CA HIS A 144 3.20 -4.02 -11.78
C HIS A 144 3.76 -2.82 -11.02
N GLN A 145 3.40 -1.63 -11.48
CA GLN A 145 3.71 -0.33 -10.87
C GLN A 145 2.42 0.48 -10.85
N ASP A 146 2.08 1.06 -9.71
CA ASP A 146 0.83 1.81 -9.53
C ASP A 146 1.02 3.29 -9.86
N LEU A 147 1.13 3.57 -11.17
CA LEU A 147 1.27 4.92 -11.69
C LEU A 147 -0.03 5.36 -12.37
N TYR A 148 -0.82 6.19 -11.69
CA TYR A 148 -2.03 6.77 -12.28
C TYR A 148 -2.28 8.20 -11.77
N GLY A 149 -2.61 9.09 -12.69
CA GLY A 149 -2.71 10.53 -12.43
C GLY A 149 -1.40 11.29 -12.63
N GLU A 150 -1.50 12.61 -12.61
CA GLU A 150 -0.39 13.57 -12.60
C GLU A 150 0.38 13.56 -11.27
N HIS A 151 -0.33 13.52 -10.14
CA HIS A 151 0.24 13.48 -8.80
C HIS A 151 0.22 12.06 -8.27
N VAL A 152 1.39 11.42 -8.27
CA VAL A 152 1.60 10.08 -7.76
C VAL A 152 2.50 10.13 -6.52
N PHE A 153 2.03 9.58 -5.41
CA PHE A 153 2.85 9.37 -4.22
C PHE A 153 3.69 8.09 -4.38
N PRO A 154 5.01 8.09 -4.04
CA PRO A 154 5.91 7.02 -4.44
C PRO A 154 5.88 5.82 -3.49
N LEU A 155 5.12 5.91 -2.40
CA LEU A 155 4.99 4.89 -1.37
C LEU A 155 3.51 4.53 -1.17
N GLN A 156 3.24 3.25 -0.94
CA GLN A 156 1.90 2.74 -0.64
C GLN A 156 1.99 1.71 0.49
N ILE A 157 0.83 1.34 1.04
CA ILE A 157 0.75 0.29 2.04
C ILE A 157 -0.23 -0.79 1.60
N ALA A 158 0.16 -2.06 1.74
CA ALA A 158 -0.76 -3.19 1.65
C ALA A 158 -0.88 -3.83 3.03
N ILE A 159 -2.11 -4.00 3.53
CA ILE A 159 -2.39 -4.62 4.83
C ILE A 159 -3.05 -5.96 4.60
N LEU A 160 -2.47 -7.03 5.15
CA LEU A 160 -3.02 -8.38 5.00
C LEU A 160 -4.16 -8.59 6.00
N LEU A 161 -5.33 -9.02 5.52
CA LEU A 161 -6.52 -9.24 6.37
C LEU A 161 -6.79 -10.71 6.68
N ALA A 162 -6.20 -11.63 5.91
CA ALA A 162 -6.36 -13.08 6.06
C ALA A 162 -5.14 -13.71 6.75
N ARG A 163 -5.32 -14.82 7.46
CA ARG A 163 -4.25 -15.55 8.15
C ARG A 163 -3.54 -16.53 7.20
N PRO A 164 -2.24 -16.35 6.90
CA PRO A 164 -1.49 -17.32 6.12
C PRO A 164 -1.44 -18.68 6.85
N GLY A 165 -1.58 -19.78 6.09
CA GLY A 165 -1.57 -21.14 6.61
C GLY A 165 -2.91 -21.63 7.17
N GLU A 166 -3.83 -20.71 7.48
CA GLU A 166 -5.19 -21.02 7.96
C GLU A 166 -6.26 -20.66 6.92
N ASP A 167 -6.32 -19.38 6.53
CA ASP A 167 -7.33 -18.88 5.59
C ASP A 167 -6.88 -19.06 4.13
N PHE A 168 -5.56 -19.10 3.88
CA PHE A 168 -4.98 -19.32 2.55
C PHE A 168 -3.55 -19.87 2.60
N THR A 169 -3.08 -20.46 1.49
CA THR A 169 -1.65 -20.81 1.27
C THR A 169 -1.10 -20.21 -0.03
N GLY A 170 0.21 -20.03 -0.13
CA GLY A 170 0.83 -19.20 -1.18
C GLY A 170 0.51 -17.72 -0.97
N GLY A 171 0.33 -16.94 -2.04
CA GLY A 171 -0.18 -15.57 -1.94
C GLY A 171 0.71 -14.57 -1.22
N GLU A 172 2.01 -14.80 -1.22
CA GLU A 172 2.97 -13.89 -0.61
C GLU A 172 3.02 -12.56 -1.36
N PHE A 173 3.29 -11.48 -0.63
CA PHE A 173 3.58 -10.19 -1.26
C PHE A 173 4.98 -10.24 -1.84
N VAL A 174 5.11 -9.94 -3.13
CA VAL A 174 6.37 -10.04 -3.86
C VAL A 174 6.76 -8.68 -4.38
N MET A 175 8.03 -8.33 -4.21
CA MET A 175 8.65 -7.20 -4.87
C MET A 175 9.78 -7.64 -5.78
N THR A 176 10.02 -6.88 -6.83
CA THR A 176 11.22 -7.01 -7.64
C THR A 176 11.92 -5.68 -7.77
N GLU A 177 13.24 -5.73 -7.72
CA GLU A 177 14.13 -4.60 -7.94
C GLU A 177 14.98 -4.90 -9.16
N ARG A 178 14.94 -4.00 -10.15
CA ARG A 178 15.73 -4.07 -11.37
C ARG A 178 16.67 -2.88 -11.46
N GLY A 179 17.95 -3.15 -11.24
CA GLY A 179 19.06 -2.26 -11.57
C GLY A 179 19.66 -2.61 -12.94
N SER A 180 20.71 -1.88 -13.35
CA SER A 180 21.35 -2.10 -14.65
C SER A 180 21.99 -3.49 -14.81
N SER A 181 22.47 -4.09 -13.71
CA SER A 181 23.21 -5.36 -13.71
C SER A 181 22.66 -6.39 -12.71
N GLN A 182 21.54 -6.11 -12.06
CA GLN A 182 20.96 -6.97 -11.03
C GLN A 182 19.45 -6.96 -11.12
N LEU A 183 18.88 -8.15 -11.01
CA LEU A 183 17.46 -8.38 -10.76
C LEU A 183 17.35 -9.14 -9.45
N ARG A 184 16.63 -8.57 -8.49
CA ARG A 184 16.38 -9.18 -7.18
C ARG A 184 14.87 -9.31 -6.98
N ALA A 185 14.42 -10.48 -6.57
CA ALA A 185 13.08 -10.65 -6.02
C ALA A 185 13.17 -10.68 -4.50
N ASP A 186 12.18 -10.08 -3.85
CA ASP A 186 12.00 -10.09 -2.41
C ASP A 186 10.58 -10.58 -2.11
N VAL A 187 10.46 -11.45 -1.11
CA VAL A 187 9.18 -11.99 -0.65
C VAL A 187 8.99 -11.47 0.76
N VAL A 188 7.94 -10.67 0.96
CA VAL A 188 7.66 -10.03 2.24
C VAL A 188 6.64 -10.89 3.00
N PRO A 189 7.07 -11.62 4.04
CA PRO A 189 6.15 -12.42 4.84
C PRO A 189 5.32 -11.49 5.71
N LEU A 190 3.99 -11.64 5.65
CA LEU A 190 3.04 -10.86 6.44
C LEU A 190 2.16 -11.82 7.23
N LYS A 191 1.85 -11.46 8.48
CA LYS A 191 0.76 -12.06 9.26
C LYS A 191 -0.53 -11.26 9.04
N GLN A 192 -1.65 -11.80 9.50
CA GLN A 192 -2.88 -11.03 9.56
C GLN A 192 -2.65 -9.76 10.37
N GLY A 193 -3.08 -8.62 9.86
CA GLY A 193 -2.94 -7.32 10.50
C GLY A 193 -1.65 -6.57 10.16
N ASP A 194 -0.64 -7.26 9.62
CA ASP A 194 0.60 -6.60 9.21
C ASP A 194 0.37 -5.72 7.97
N GLY A 195 0.98 -4.54 7.98
CA GLY A 195 1.13 -3.69 6.81
C GLY A 195 2.52 -3.84 6.18
N VAL A 196 2.64 -3.79 4.86
CA VAL A 196 3.91 -3.53 4.17
C VAL A 196 3.85 -2.16 3.53
N ILE A 197 4.77 -1.26 3.92
CA ILE A 197 5.07 -0.06 3.14
C ILE A 197 5.94 -0.49 1.97
N PHE A 198 5.62 -0.08 0.75
CA PHE A 198 6.40 -0.43 -0.42
C PHE A 198 6.53 0.71 -1.43
N THR A 199 7.62 0.66 -2.19
CA THR A 199 7.92 1.59 -3.28
C THR A 199 7.13 1.25 -4.54
N VAL A 200 6.42 2.24 -5.08
CA VAL A 200 5.51 2.09 -6.22
C VAL A 200 6.22 1.98 -7.57
N TYR A 201 7.33 2.70 -7.74
CA TYR A 201 7.98 2.84 -9.05
C TYR A 201 9.50 2.81 -9.00
N GLN A 202 10.11 3.72 -8.26
CA GLN A 202 11.56 3.87 -8.20
C GLN A 202 12.01 4.32 -6.82
N ARG A 203 13.19 3.86 -6.42
CA ARG A 203 13.92 4.34 -5.23
C ARG A 203 15.36 4.69 -5.58
N PRO A 204 16.00 5.61 -4.82
CA PRO A 204 17.44 5.83 -4.94
C PRO A 204 18.23 4.63 -4.42
N THR A 205 19.35 4.33 -5.05
CA THR A 205 20.37 3.39 -4.56
C THR A 205 21.77 3.98 -4.69
N GLN A 206 22.64 3.64 -3.75
CA GLN A 206 24.04 4.04 -3.81
C GLN A 206 24.76 3.31 -4.95
N GLY A 207 25.15 4.04 -6.00
CA GLY A 207 26.08 3.56 -7.01
C GLY A 207 27.55 3.80 -6.60
N ARG A 208 28.49 3.22 -7.37
CA ARG A 208 29.94 3.37 -7.14
C ARG A 208 30.45 4.83 -7.14
N ARG A 209 29.76 5.75 -7.83
CA ARG A 209 30.20 7.15 -8.02
C ARG A 209 29.09 8.19 -7.78
N SER A 210 27.82 7.78 -7.88
CA SER A 210 26.67 8.68 -7.76
C SER A 210 25.43 7.88 -7.37
N MET A 211 24.38 8.57 -6.94
CA MET A 211 23.06 7.97 -6.77
C MET A 211 22.52 7.43 -8.10
N ARG A 212 21.92 6.25 -8.04
CA ARG A 212 21.23 5.59 -9.15
C ARG A 212 19.76 5.41 -8.80
N LYS A 213 18.95 5.16 -9.83
CA LYS A 213 17.54 4.77 -9.67
C LYS A 213 17.43 3.29 -10.00
N VAL A 214 16.70 2.55 -9.18
CA VAL A 214 16.31 1.17 -9.50
C VAL A 214 14.80 1.13 -9.69
N ALA A 215 14.36 0.33 -10.66
CA ALA A 215 12.94 0.13 -10.91
C ALA A 215 12.39 -0.91 -9.92
N MET A 216 11.30 -0.57 -9.26
CA MET A 216 10.57 -1.43 -8.33
C MET A 216 9.27 -1.88 -8.97
N ARG A 217 8.91 -3.15 -8.79
CA ARG A 217 7.57 -3.66 -9.09
C ARG A 217 7.08 -4.51 -7.93
N HIS A 218 5.77 -4.55 -7.72
CA HIS A 218 5.15 -5.37 -6.69
C HIS A 218 4.02 -6.22 -7.27
N GLY A 219 3.64 -7.26 -6.56
CA GLY A 219 2.58 -8.18 -6.92
C GLY A 219 2.28 -9.15 -5.80
N VAL A 220 1.45 -10.14 -6.10
CA VAL A 220 1.07 -11.20 -5.16
C VAL A 220 1.25 -12.52 -5.89
N SER A 221 1.99 -13.44 -5.28
CA SER A 221 2.19 -14.77 -5.85
C SER A 221 0.86 -15.53 -5.94
N LYS A 222 0.87 -16.68 -6.62
CA LYS A 222 -0.33 -17.51 -6.78
C LYS A 222 -0.89 -17.96 -5.41
N ILE A 223 -2.18 -17.74 -5.19
CA ILE A 223 -2.90 -18.37 -4.08
C ILE A 223 -3.04 -19.85 -4.42
N ARG A 224 -2.52 -20.72 -3.56
CA ARG A 224 -2.53 -22.18 -3.76
C ARG A 224 -3.79 -22.83 -3.18
N SER A 225 -4.38 -22.25 -2.14
CA SER A 225 -5.66 -22.68 -1.58
C SER A 225 -6.27 -21.54 -0.75
N GLY A 226 -7.58 -21.60 -0.53
CA GLY A 226 -8.29 -20.72 0.39
C GLY A 226 -8.62 -19.34 -0.19
N SER A 227 -8.81 -18.35 0.69
CA SER A 227 -9.17 -16.97 0.31
C SER A 227 -8.31 -15.95 1.03
N ARG A 228 -7.79 -14.99 0.26
CA ARG A 228 -6.91 -13.93 0.74
C ARG A 228 -7.55 -12.57 0.51
N HIS A 229 -7.72 -11.81 1.59
CA HIS A 229 -8.13 -10.42 1.54
C HIS A 229 -6.98 -9.51 1.96
N ALA A 230 -6.88 -8.34 1.33
CA ALA A 230 -5.93 -7.31 1.69
C ALA A 230 -6.52 -5.92 1.42
N VAL A 231 -6.01 -4.89 2.10
CA VAL A 231 -6.35 -3.49 1.81
C VAL A 231 -5.14 -2.76 1.26
N GLY A 232 -5.34 -1.98 0.20
CA GLY A 232 -4.36 -1.04 -0.31
C GLY A 232 -4.65 0.37 0.21
N LEU A 233 -3.68 1.00 0.87
CA LEU A 233 -3.71 2.41 1.24
C LEU A 233 -2.82 3.21 0.30
N ILE A 234 -3.45 4.09 -0.47
CA ILE A 234 -2.80 4.99 -1.41
C ILE A 234 -3.05 6.43 -0.94
N PHE A 235 -2.03 7.29 -1.08
CA PHE A 235 -1.98 8.61 -0.46
C PHE A 235 -2.28 9.78 -1.42
N HIS A 236 -2.59 9.50 -2.69
CA HIS A 236 -3.06 10.49 -3.67
C HIS A 236 -4.41 10.06 -4.23
N ASP A 237 -5.22 11.00 -4.69
CA ASP A 237 -6.46 10.68 -5.42
C ASP A 237 -6.18 10.47 -6.91
N ALA A 238 -7.16 9.98 -7.67
CA ALA A 238 -7.07 9.73 -9.11
C ALA A 238 -8.26 10.37 -9.86
N HIS A 239 -8.24 10.30 -11.20
CA HIS A 239 -9.33 10.81 -12.05
C HIS A 239 -10.62 9.99 -11.97
#